data_AF-A0A2N1M6C5-F1
#
_entry.id   AF-A0A2N1M6C5-F1
#
_cell.length_a   1.000
_cell.length_b   1.000
_cell.length_c   1.000
_cell.angle_alpha   90.00
_cell.angle_beta   90.00
_cell.angle_gamma   90.00
#
_symmetry.space_group_name_H-M   'P 1'
#
loop_
_entity.id
_entity.type
_entity.pdbx_description
1 polymer ?
#
loop_
_entity_poly.entity_id
_entity_poly.type
_entity_poly.pdbx_seq_one_letter_code
_entity_poly.pdbx_strand_id
1 'polypeptide(L)'
;MLVQRSEFWKDLLEQQQRLNFHTIAVNYGRWETGQSRDKYAQACHAHILLLFTSETWEGVKRMVTNKETLSKLNARNYPGPNYLLKDCMELEQQRLQSAEHQCMLASVAKLSETSESVNNSLVNAITSLSTAVSSLNKHVEILIKKDERDNQEKIIVGLDIA
;
A
#
# COMPACT_ATOMS: atom_id res chain seq x y z
N MET A 1 -17.23 -11.57 11.29
CA MET A 1 -17.64 -12.99 11.48
C MET A 1 -17.95 -13.18 12.96
N LEU A 2 -19.21 -13.43 13.33
CA LEU A 2 -19.60 -13.70 14.72
C LEU A 2 -19.17 -15.14 15.09
N VAL A 3 -18.74 -15.37 16.34
CA VAL A 3 -18.44 -16.73 16.82
C VAL A 3 -19.75 -17.51 16.86
N GLN A 4 -19.94 -18.46 15.93
CA GLN A 4 -21.18 -19.24 15.79
C GLN A 4 -21.17 -20.56 16.58
N ARG A 5 -20.06 -20.90 17.25
CA ARG A 5 -19.93 -22.16 17.99
C ARG A 5 -20.70 -22.05 19.31
N SER A 6 -21.75 -22.85 19.46
CA SER A 6 -22.58 -22.89 20.67
C SER A 6 -21.80 -23.31 21.91
N GLU A 7 -20.86 -24.25 21.77
CA GLU A 7 -19.99 -24.74 22.85
C GLU A 7 -19.19 -23.60 23.50
N PHE A 8 -18.63 -22.72 22.68
CA PHE A 8 -17.88 -21.57 23.17
C PHE A 8 -18.72 -20.64 24.05
N TRP A 9 -19.95 -20.35 23.63
CA TRP A 9 -20.86 -19.50 24.40
C TRP A 9 -21.29 -20.17 25.70
N LYS A 10 -21.50 -21.48 25.66
CA LYS A 10 -21.81 -22.27 26.86
C LYS A 10 -20.67 -22.21 27.86
N ASP A 11 -19.44 -22.50 27.43
CA ASP A 11 -18.26 -22.45 28.28
C ASP A 11 -18.05 -21.04 28.86
N LEU A 12 -18.25 -20.00 28.04
CA LEU A 12 -18.10 -18.61 28.46
C LEU A 12 -19.12 -18.21 29.55
N LEU A 13 -20.37 -18.66 29.43
CA LEU A 13 -21.42 -18.43 30.42
C LEU A 13 -21.15 -19.20 31.72
N GLU A 14 -20.62 -20.42 31.65
CA GLU A 14 -20.18 -21.16 32.82
C GLU A 14 -19.03 -20.43 33.55
N GLN A 15 -18.08 -19.86 32.80
CA GLN A 15 -17.04 -19.01 33.39
C GLN A 15 -17.61 -17.73 33.99
N GLN A 16 -18.67 -17.16 33.42
CA GLN A 16 -19.35 -16.00 34.00
C GLN A 16 -19.85 -16.28 35.39
N GLN A 17 -20.53 -17.42 35.60
CA GLN A 17 -21.04 -17.80 36.91
C GLN A 17 -19.92 -18.05 37.91
N ARG A 18 -18.81 -18.64 37.46
CA ARG A 18 -17.67 -18.97 38.31
C ARG A 18 -16.83 -17.76 38.70
N LEU A 19 -16.56 -16.85 37.75
CA LEU A 19 -15.65 -15.73 37.92
C LEU A 19 -16.39 -14.42 38.24
N ASN A 20 -17.70 -14.39 38.05
CA ASN A 20 -18.60 -13.28 38.39
C ASN A 20 -18.29 -11.96 37.65
N PHE A 21 -17.87 -12.02 36.38
CA PHE A 21 -17.83 -10.83 35.53
C PHE A 21 -19.25 -10.42 35.09
N HIS A 22 -19.52 -9.12 35.04
CA HIS A 22 -20.87 -8.60 34.82
C HIS A 22 -21.19 -8.35 33.35
N THR A 23 -20.16 -8.11 32.52
CA THR A 23 -20.33 -7.83 31.10
C THR A 23 -19.27 -8.54 30.27
N ILE A 24 -19.67 -9.00 29.08
CA ILE A 24 -18.78 -9.49 28.04
C ILE A 24 -18.80 -8.47 26.91
N ALA A 25 -17.64 -7.91 26.57
CA ALA A 25 -17.47 -7.08 25.40
C ALA A 25 -16.67 -7.84 24.34
N VAL A 26 -17.05 -7.71 23.07
CA VAL A 26 -16.36 -8.35 21.96
C VAL A 26 -15.84 -7.26 21.03
N ASN A 27 -14.52 -7.12 20.95
CA ASN A 27 -13.86 -6.18 20.05
C ASN A 27 -13.30 -6.93 18.86
N TYR A 28 -13.70 -6.55 17.65
CA TYR A 28 -13.08 -7.08 16.44
C TYR A 28 -11.95 -6.13 16.03
N GLY A 29 -10.74 -6.66 15.92
CA GLY A 29 -9.57 -5.86 15.61
C GLY A 29 -8.56 -6.64 14.78
N ARG A 30 -7.71 -5.91 14.06
CA ARG A 30 -6.48 -6.47 13.50
C ARG A 30 -5.43 -6.45 14.59
N TRP A 31 -4.66 -7.52 14.75
CA TRP A 31 -3.51 -7.50 15.66
C TRP A 31 -2.56 -6.37 15.22
N GLU A 32 -2.03 -5.62 16.18
CA GLU A 32 -0.85 -4.74 16.02
C GLU A 32 0.46 -5.53 15.78
N THR A 33 0.42 -6.78 15.32
CA THR A 33 1.63 -7.54 14.99
C THR A 33 1.81 -7.48 13.49
N GLY A 34 2.75 -6.64 13.05
CA GLY A 34 3.27 -6.61 11.68
C GLY A 34 4.01 -7.88 11.26
N GLN A 35 3.62 -9.07 11.75
CA GLN A 35 4.29 -10.35 11.52
C GLN A 35 3.45 -11.37 10.73
N SER A 36 2.25 -11.02 10.25
CA SER A 36 1.51 -11.91 9.34
C SER A 36 2.29 -12.09 8.03
N ARG A 37 2.71 -13.33 7.74
CA ARG A 37 3.38 -13.69 6.47
C ARG A 37 2.44 -13.66 5.27
N ASP A 38 1.13 -13.71 5.50
CA ASP A 38 0.12 -13.62 4.46
C ASP A 38 -0.43 -12.19 4.42
N LYS A 39 -0.26 -11.55 3.25
CA LYS A 39 -0.71 -10.17 2.96
C LYS A 39 -2.22 -10.07 2.71
N TYR A 40 -2.88 -11.20 2.45
CA TYR A 40 -4.33 -11.29 2.23
C TYR A 40 -5.08 -11.96 3.39
N ALA A 41 -4.37 -12.46 4.41
CA ALA A 41 -4.99 -12.86 5.66
C ALA A 41 -5.66 -11.63 6.29
N GLN A 42 -6.96 -11.49 6.08
CA GLN A 42 -7.83 -10.60 6.83
C GLN A 42 -7.83 -11.10 8.28
N ALA A 43 -6.80 -10.71 9.03
CA ALA A 43 -6.57 -11.06 10.42
C ALA A 43 -7.53 -10.29 11.35
N CYS A 44 -8.83 -10.35 11.07
CA CYS A 44 -9.86 -9.88 11.98
C CYS A 44 -10.02 -10.91 13.09
N HIS A 45 -9.44 -10.63 14.26
CA HIS A 45 -9.63 -11.44 15.45
C HIS A 45 -10.62 -10.76 16.40
N ALA A 46 -11.42 -11.58 17.09
CA ALA A 46 -12.30 -11.11 18.15
C ALA A 46 -11.56 -11.20 19.49
N HIS A 47 -11.37 -10.05 20.15
CA HIS A 47 -10.97 -9.98 21.54
C HIS A 47 -12.22 -10.03 22.41
N ILE A 48 -12.31 -11.02 23.29
CA ILE A 48 -13.28 -10.97 24.38
C ILE A 48 -12.66 -10.22 25.55
N LEU A 49 -13.35 -9.18 25.98
CA LEU A 49 -13.11 -8.44 27.19
C LEU A 49 -14.12 -8.88 28.23
N LEU A 50 -13.63 -9.44 29.33
CA LEU A 50 -14.44 -9.78 30.50
C LEU A 50 -14.36 -8.62 31.49
N LEU A 51 -15.49 -8.00 31.79
CA LEU A 51 -15.56 -6.80 32.62
C LEU A 51 -15.95 -7.19 34.05
N PHE A 52 -15.07 -6.84 34.99
CA PHE A 52 -15.24 -7.09 36.41
C PHE A 52 -15.53 -5.78 37.14
N THR A 53 -16.32 -5.86 38.21
CA THR A 53 -16.34 -4.80 39.23
C THR A 53 -15.07 -4.92 40.07
N SER A 54 -14.72 -3.85 40.80
CA SER A 54 -13.57 -3.90 41.72
C SER A 54 -13.68 -5.07 42.70
N GLU A 55 -14.86 -5.26 43.29
CA GLU A 55 -15.13 -6.35 44.23
C GLU A 55 -14.95 -7.75 43.62
N THR A 56 -15.52 -7.98 42.44
CA THR A 56 -15.45 -9.29 41.76
C THR A 56 -14.05 -9.59 41.25
N TRP A 57 -13.30 -8.56 40.82
CA TRP A 57 -11.90 -8.69 40.44
C TRP A 57 -11.01 -9.10 41.61
N GLU A 58 -11.19 -8.49 42.79
CA GLU A 58 -10.50 -8.93 44.01
C GLU A 58 -10.88 -10.36 44.40
N GLY A 59 -12.15 -10.74 44.16
CA GLY A 59 -12.61 -12.13 44.30
C GLY A 59 -11.80 -13.10 43.45
N VAL A 60 -11.64 -12.82 42.16
CA VAL A 60 -10.84 -13.65 41.24
C VAL A 60 -9.39 -13.76 41.70
N LYS A 61 -8.78 -12.65 42.15
CA LYS A 61 -7.38 -12.66 42.62
C LYS A 61 -7.20 -13.55 43.86
N ARG A 62 -8.18 -13.60 44.76
CA ARG A 62 -8.16 -14.51 45.92
C ARG A 62 -8.21 -15.99 45.54
N MET A 63 -8.76 -16.34 44.37
CA MET A 63 -8.82 -17.73 43.88
C MET A 63 -7.47 -18.22 43.30
N VAL A 64 -6.54 -17.31 43.03
CA VAL A 64 -5.26 -17.64 42.38
C VAL A 64 -4.18 -17.89 43.43
N THR A 65 -3.72 -19.14 43.51
CA THR A 65 -2.63 -19.55 44.41
C THR A 65 -1.23 -19.32 43.80
N ASN A 66 -1.15 -19.24 42.48
CA ASN A 66 0.11 -19.04 41.75
C ASN A 66 0.55 -17.57 41.77
N LYS A 67 1.73 -17.29 42.33
CA LYS A 67 2.27 -15.92 42.50
C LYS A 67 2.49 -15.19 41.17
N GLU A 68 2.94 -15.87 40.12
CA GLU A 68 3.17 -15.27 38.80
C GLU A 68 1.85 -14.81 38.17
N THR A 69 0.83 -15.66 38.24
CA THR A 69 -0.51 -15.37 37.74
C THR A 69 -1.13 -14.20 38.51
N LEU A 70 -0.99 -14.20 39.85
CA LEU A 70 -1.46 -13.09 40.68
C LEU A 70 -0.76 -11.76 40.32
N SER A 71 0.55 -11.79 40.04
CA SER A 71 1.29 -10.61 39.56
C SER A 71 0.71 -10.07 38.25
N LYS A 72 0.43 -10.95 37.28
CA LYS A 72 -0.21 -10.57 36.00
C LYS A 72 -1.60 -9.95 36.20
N LEU A 73 -2.40 -10.47 37.12
CA LEU A 73 -3.71 -9.91 37.44
C LEU A 73 -3.58 -8.53 38.11
N ASN A 74 -2.65 -8.35 39.04
CA ASN A 74 -2.44 -7.05 39.68
C ASN A 74 -2.04 -5.94 38.67
N ALA A 75 -1.26 -6.28 37.65
CA ALA A 75 -0.91 -5.35 36.57
C ALA A 75 -2.13 -4.87 35.75
N ARG A 76 -3.28 -5.57 35.82
CA ARG A 76 -4.52 -5.22 35.12
C ARG A 76 -5.47 -4.36 35.94
N ASN A 77 -5.12 -3.98 37.18
CA ASN A 77 -5.89 -3.00 37.96
C ASN A 77 -5.97 -1.62 37.27
N TYR A 78 -5.06 -1.35 36.34
CA TYR A 78 -5.05 -0.15 35.49
C TYR A 78 -5.47 -0.55 34.08
N PRO A 79 -6.78 -0.52 33.75
CA PRO A 79 -7.22 -0.87 32.42
C PRO A 79 -6.57 0.08 31.40
N GLY A 80 -6.09 -0.48 30.29
CA GLY A 80 -5.63 0.30 29.16
C GLY A 80 -6.77 1.13 28.54
N PRO A 81 -6.46 2.04 27.61
CA PRO A 81 -7.47 2.86 26.94
C PRO A 81 -8.59 1.99 26.34
N ASN A 82 -9.83 2.42 26.55
CA ASN A 82 -11.00 1.71 26.08
C ASN A 82 -11.20 1.93 24.57
N TYR A 83 -10.89 0.93 23.76
CA TYR A 83 -11.09 0.96 22.32
C TYR A 83 -12.54 0.73 21.86
N LEU A 84 -13.50 0.53 22.79
CA LEU A 84 -14.93 0.25 22.50
C LEU A 84 -15.69 1.35 21.74
N LEU A 85 -15.10 2.53 21.52
CA LEU A 85 -15.81 3.71 21.02
C LEU A 85 -15.48 4.14 19.59
N LYS A 86 -14.70 3.35 18.84
CA LYS A 86 -14.59 3.57 17.39
C LYS A 86 -15.40 2.51 16.68
N ASP A 87 -16.44 2.94 15.98
CA ASP A 87 -17.27 2.08 15.14
C ASP A 87 -16.35 1.25 14.25
N CYS A 88 -16.44 -0.08 14.34
CA CYS A 88 -15.62 -0.98 13.54
C CYS A 88 -15.83 -0.71 12.05
N MET A 89 -17.00 -0.24 11.63
CA MET A 89 -17.25 0.18 10.26
C MET A 89 -16.48 1.44 9.90
N GLU A 90 -16.43 2.44 10.79
CA GLU A 90 -15.69 3.69 10.56
C GLU A 90 -14.18 3.41 10.52
N LEU A 91 -13.68 2.56 11.42
CA LEU A 91 -12.29 2.12 11.41
C LEU A 91 -11.96 1.31 10.16
N GLU A 92 -12.80 0.37 9.77
CA GLU A 92 -12.58 -0.42 8.56
C GLU A 92 -12.64 0.46 7.31
N GLN A 93 -13.58 1.41 7.25
CA GLN A 93 -13.71 2.38 6.17
C GLN A 93 -12.47 3.28 6.06
N GLN A 94 -12.02 3.90 7.15
CA GLN A 94 -10.81 4.73 7.16
C GLN A 94 -9.57 3.94 6.73
N ARG A 95 -9.51 2.65 7.09
CA ARG A 95 -8.39 1.77 6.72
C ARG A 95 -8.43 1.34 5.26
N LEU A 96 -9.61 0.97 4.75
CA LEU A 96 -9.81 0.68 3.34
C LEU A 96 -9.46 1.88 2.48
N GLN A 97 -9.94 3.07 2.85
CA GLN A 97 -9.59 4.32 2.18
C GLN A 97 -8.08 4.59 2.18
N SER A 98 -7.40 4.33 3.30
CA SER A 98 -5.95 4.49 3.39
C SER A 98 -5.20 3.51 2.48
N ALA A 99 -5.64 2.25 2.42
CA ALA A 99 -5.04 1.23 1.58
C ALA A 99 -5.29 1.49 0.08
N GLU A 100 -6.51 1.91 -0.28
CA GLU A 100 -6.87 2.36 -1.63
C GLU A 100 -6.02 3.55 -2.04
N HIS A 101 -5.88 4.56 -1.17
CA HIS A 101 -5.05 5.73 -1.42
C HIS A 101 -3.59 5.35 -1.66
N GLN A 102 -3.02 4.43 -0.88
CA GLN A 102 -1.66 3.93 -1.11
C GLN A 102 -1.52 3.18 -2.43
N CYS A 103 -2.48 2.34 -2.80
CA CYS A 103 -2.49 1.66 -4.10
C CYS A 103 -2.58 2.66 -5.26
N MET A 104 -3.41 3.69 -5.12
CA MET A 104 -3.53 4.76 -6.11
C MET A 104 -2.22 5.53 -6.24
N LEU A 105 -1.59 5.93 -5.14
CA LEU A 105 -0.29 6.61 -5.15
C LEU A 105 0.80 5.77 -5.83
N ALA A 106 0.88 4.47 -5.52
CA ALA A 106 1.83 3.57 -6.17
C ALA A 106 1.58 3.45 -7.68
N SER A 107 0.31 3.42 -8.09
CA SER A 107 -0.07 3.38 -9.50
C SER A 107 0.28 4.69 -10.23
N VAL A 108 0.06 5.83 -9.57
CA VAL A 108 0.42 7.17 -10.10
C VAL A 108 1.94 7.30 -10.24
N ALA A 109 2.71 6.87 -9.24
CA ALA A 109 4.17 6.89 -9.32
C ALA A 109 4.68 6.07 -10.51
N LYS A 110 4.16 4.85 -10.68
CA LYS A 110 4.51 3.98 -11.81
C LYS A 110 4.13 4.57 -13.16
N LEU A 111 2.96 5.21 -13.25
CA LEU A 111 2.54 5.93 -14.46
C LEU A 111 3.48 7.11 -14.76
N SER A 112 3.91 7.86 -13.74
CA SER A 112 4.85 8.96 -13.88
C SER A 112 6.20 8.48 -14.45
N GLU A 113 6.77 7.42 -13.87
CA GLU A 113 8.02 6.81 -14.35
C GLU A 113 7.90 6.34 -15.81
N THR A 114 6.78 5.69 -16.15
CA THR A 114 6.52 5.21 -17.51
C THR A 114 6.41 6.39 -18.49
N SER A 115 5.72 7.45 -18.09
CA SER A 115 5.56 8.67 -18.91
C SER A 115 6.90 9.35 -19.16
N GLU A 116 7.77 9.44 -18.15
CA GLU A 116 9.10 10.02 -18.28
C GLU A 116 9.99 9.18 -19.23
N SER A 117 9.94 7.86 -19.10
CA SER A 117 10.65 6.94 -20.01
C SER A 117 10.20 7.08 -21.47
N VAL A 118 8.89 7.15 -21.71
CA VAL A 118 8.33 7.36 -23.05
C VAL A 118 8.75 8.72 -23.60
N ASN A 119 8.70 9.78 -22.80
CA ASN A 119 9.10 11.12 -23.21
C ASN A 119 10.59 11.16 -23.60
N ASN A 120 11.47 10.56 -22.80
CA ASN A 120 12.89 10.48 -23.11
C ASN A 120 13.15 9.70 -24.41
N SER A 121 12.43 8.60 -24.63
CA SER A 121 12.51 7.82 -25.87
C SER A 121 12.07 8.64 -27.09
N LEU A 122 11.00 9.43 -26.95
CA LEU A 122 10.51 10.32 -27.99
C LEU A 122 11.52 11.43 -28.31
N VAL A 123 12.07 12.09 -27.29
CA VAL A 123 13.11 13.12 -27.46
C VAL A 123 14.32 12.56 -28.21
N ASN A 124 14.76 11.35 -27.87
CA ASN A 124 15.87 10.69 -28.55
C ASN A 124 15.55 10.38 -30.02
N ALA A 125 14.34 9.92 -30.30
CA ALA A 125 13.88 9.65 -31.67
C ALA A 125 13.84 10.94 -32.51
N ILE A 126 13.30 12.03 -31.97
CA ILE A 126 13.25 13.35 -32.61
C ILE A 126 14.67 13.88 -32.86
N THR A 127 15.57 13.76 -31.88
CA THR A 127 16.97 14.21 -32.02
C THR A 127 17.70 13.44 -33.12
N SER A 128 17.48 12.12 -33.18
CA SER A 128 18.03 11.26 -34.23
C SER A 128 17.49 11.64 -35.61
N LEU A 129 16.18 11.88 -35.72
CA LEU A 129 15.54 12.33 -36.95
C LEU A 129 16.09 13.69 -37.41
N SER A 130 16.20 14.66 -36.49
CA SER A 130 16.76 15.99 -36.77
C SER A 130 18.19 15.92 -37.30
N THR A 131 19.00 15.02 -36.73
CA THR A 131 20.37 14.76 -37.19
C THR A 131 20.38 14.16 -38.60
N ALA A 132 19.51 13.18 -38.87
CA ALA A 132 19.38 12.57 -40.19
C ALA A 132 18.92 13.59 -41.25
N VAL A 133 17.94 14.43 -40.94
CA VAL A 133 17.45 15.51 -41.82
C VAL A 133 18.57 16.52 -42.10
N SER A 134 19.33 16.91 -41.07
CA SER A 134 20.46 17.83 -41.24
C SER A 134 21.56 17.24 -42.13
N SER A 135 21.84 15.94 -41.99
CA SER A 135 22.78 15.22 -42.85
C SER A 135 22.30 15.15 -44.29
N LEU A 136 21.02 14.82 -44.50
CA LEU A 136 20.39 14.80 -45.83
C LEU A 136 20.45 16.17 -46.49
N ASN A 137 20.14 17.25 -45.76
CA ASN A 137 20.18 18.61 -46.28
C ASN A 137 21.59 18.98 -46.78
N LYS A 138 22.63 18.65 -46.00
CA LYS A 138 24.03 18.84 -46.43
C LYS A 138 24.35 18.04 -47.69
N HIS A 139 23.86 16.81 -47.80
CA HIS A 139 24.09 15.97 -48.98
C HIS A 139 23.42 16.55 -50.23
N VAL A 140 22.20 17.06 -50.10
CA VAL A 140 21.46 17.74 -51.17
C VAL A 140 22.21 19.00 -51.63
N GLU A 141 22.69 19.84 -50.70
CA GLU A 141 23.50 21.02 -51.04
C GLU A 141 24.78 20.66 -51.82
N ILE A 142 25.45 19.56 -51.44
CA ILE A 142 26.64 19.06 -52.17
C ILE A 142 26.26 18.63 -53.59
N LEU A 143 25.14 17.92 -53.76
CA LEU A 143 24.66 17.48 -55.07
C LEU A 143 24.31 18.67 -55.97
N ILE A 144 23.62 19.69 -55.44
CA ILE A 144 23.29 20.91 -56.19
C ILE A 144 24.56 21.60 -56.67
N LYS A 145 25.54 21.82 -55.78
CA LYS A 145 26.83 22.45 -56.15
C LYS A 145 27.61 21.64 -57.18
N LYS A 146 27.49 20.31 -57.15
CA LYS A 146 28.13 19.45 -58.15
C LYS A 146 27.47 19.62 -59.51
N ASP A 147 26.13 19.59 -59.57
CA ASP A 147 25.37 19.78 -60.80
C ASP A 147 25.66 21.14 -61.44
N GLU A 148 25.73 22.22 -60.65
CA GLU A 148 26.11 23.56 -61.13
C GLU A 148 27.50 23.61 -61.78
N ARG A 149 28.49 22.92 -61.20
CA ARG A 149 29.85 22.84 -61.77
C ARG A 149 29.88 22.02 -63.05
N ASP A 150 29.23 20.85 -63.05
CA ASP A 150 29.17 19.97 -64.23
C ASP A 150 28.47 20.68 -65.41
N ASN A 151 27.51 21.57 -65.12
CA ASN A 151 26.83 22.38 -66.13
C ASN A 151 27.71 23.55 -66.64
N GLN A 152 28.50 24.19 -65.79
CA GLN A 152 29.48 25.21 -66.20
C GLN A 152 30.60 24.64 -67.09
N GLU A 153 31.14 23.46 -66.76
CA GLU A 153 32.17 22.81 -67.58
C GLU A 153 31.65 22.48 -69.00
N LYS A 154 30.40 22.01 -69.12
CA LYS A 154 29.78 21.75 -70.44
C LYS A 154 29.63 23.01 -71.30
N ILE A 155 29.33 24.16 -70.70
CA ILE A 155 29.23 25.44 -71.43
C ILE A 155 30.60 25.87 -71.95
N ILE A 156 31.66 25.71 -71.16
CA ILE A 156 33.03 26.06 -71.55
C ILE A 156 33.50 25.18 -72.71
N VAL A 157 33.31 23.86 -72.62
CA VAL A 157 33.67 22.94 -73.72
C VAL A 157 32.86 23.21 -74.99
N GLY A 158 31.61 23.67 -74.87
CA GLY A 158 30.79 24.05 -76.03
C GLY A 158 31.23 25.35 -76.71
N LEU A 159 31.90 26.27 -76.01
CA LEU A 159 32.43 27.52 -76.56
C LEU A 159 33.77 27.34 -77.28
N ASP A 160 34.57 26.34 -76.90
CA ASP A 160 35.86 26.03 -77.56
C ASP A 160 35.70 25.26 -78.90
N ILE A 161 34.47 24.89 -79.29
CA ILE A 161 34.17 24.09 -80.50
C ILE A 161 33.44 24.92 -81.58
N ALA A 162 33.13 26.21 -81.33
CA ALA A 162 32.47 27.12 -82.28
C ALA A 162 33.46 28.12 -82.91
#